data_AF-A0A8S8XAE6-F1
#
_entry.id   AF-A0A8S8XAE6-F1
#
_cell.length_a   1.000
_cell.length_b   1.000
_cell.length_c   1.000
_cell.angle_alpha   90.00
_cell.angle_beta   90.00
_cell.angle_gamma   90.00
#
_symmetry.space_group_name_H-M   'P 1'
#
loop_
_entity.id
_entity.type
_entity.pdbx_description
1 polymer ?
#
loop_
_entity_poly.entity_id
_entity_poly.type
_entity_poly.pdbx_seq_one_letter_code
_entity_poly.pdbx_strand_id
1 'polypeptide(L)'
;MKRLVLLASLGLGGCATGFQAPAPIQQSEATYTASFPYYVESCALSQIKKSPAHPPDIVGGIGGHATLYLSQVCKVPGANYPVLQLCEGAPVPGRGVGISINAHFRNAAWVATEGRDFFYDGVLRSDEAVTLENYEATRNEARKRGVYDGVIFHDKLFEDRAPGQDDETYHYDVSIGTDYGVGLARDRYCARVPTDKSGLQRVVQYLNTVNQPYRERKQDFAWDVLRQNCVHFIHDAFSVLGLWETWPQQNLLEAALNFPVPKNEFVDLVETTNDLPVDDPLALYRIARARQNLMQHGNLPTRPGAVLEAVPAHRPNEMYRTDVALIFYDEPIFGTYAGRFTKLMSSPRLASLDANLAYFDELYRRAGANADTALQRAKPEERAGFEPFLEKYRSFIRAQQARLGAMR
;
A
#
# COMPACT_ATOMS: atom_id res chain seq x y z
N MET A 1 -19.65 29.93 -11.60
CA MET A 1 -18.93 28.78 -10.97
C MET A 1 -17.41 28.97 -10.81
N LYS A 2 -16.82 30.16 -11.03
CA LYS A 2 -15.35 30.38 -10.93
C LYS A 2 -14.85 31.02 -9.62
N ARG A 3 -15.70 31.18 -8.59
CA ARG A 3 -15.32 31.91 -7.36
C ARG A 3 -15.51 31.14 -6.04
N LEU A 4 -16.00 29.89 -6.08
CA LEU A 4 -16.24 29.10 -4.87
C LEU A 4 -15.13 28.07 -4.55
N VAL A 5 -14.16 27.87 -5.46
CA VAL A 5 -13.03 26.94 -5.27
C VAL A 5 -11.88 27.56 -4.45
N LEU A 6 -11.88 28.88 -4.23
CA LEU A 6 -10.76 29.58 -3.60
C LEU A 6 -10.84 29.70 -2.07
N LEU A 7 -11.93 29.27 -1.42
CA LEU A 7 -12.17 29.51 0.02
C LEU A 7 -12.11 28.26 0.90
N ALA A 8 -12.05 27.05 0.32
CA ALA A 8 -11.83 25.81 1.09
C ALA A 8 -10.32 25.54 1.39
N SER A 9 -9.41 26.35 0.84
CA SER A 9 -7.96 26.19 0.94
C SER A 9 -7.32 27.00 2.08
N LEU A 10 -8.09 27.70 2.91
CA LEU A 10 -7.57 28.59 3.97
C LEU A 10 -7.49 27.96 5.38
N GLY A 11 -7.85 26.69 5.56
CA GLY A 11 -7.84 26.01 6.87
C GLY A 11 -7.01 24.72 6.97
N LEU A 12 -6.54 24.17 5.86
CA LEU A 12 -5.69 22.97 5.84
C LEU A 12 -4.22 23.40 5.85
N GLY A 13 -3.74 23.82 7.01
CA GLY A 13 -2.31 24.07 7.22
C GLY A 13 -1.53 22.76 7.14
N GLY A 14 -1.08 22.38 5.94
CA GLY A 14 -0.17 21.25 5.77
C GLY A 14 1.17 21.59 6.44
N CYS A 15 1.48 20.93 7.55
CA CYS A 15 2.82 21.01 8.14
C CYS A 15 3.80 20.25 7.25
N ALA A 16 4.50 20.97 6.37
CA ALA A 16 5.67 20.46 5.67
C ALA A 16 6.83 20.35 6.66
N THR A 17 6.88 19.24 7.40
CA THR A 17 8.07 18.92 8.19
C THR A 17 9.09 18.29 7.26
N GLY A 18 10.30 18.87 7.19
CA GLY A 18 11.45 18.19 6.62
C GLY A 18 11.75 16.98 7.50
N PHE A 19 11.28 15.81 7.09
CA PHE A 19 11.47 14.58 7.84
C PHE A 19 12.71 13.88 7.32
N GLN A 20 13.74 13.77 8.17
CA GLN A 20 14.81 12.80 7.94
C GLN A 20 14.21 11.42 8.14
N ALA A 21 14.06 10.66 7.05
CA ALA A 21 13.73 9.25 7.14
C ALA A 21 14.68 8.59 8.16
N PRO A 22 14.16 7.79 9.11
CA PRO A 22 15.04 6.99 9.96
C PRO A 22 15.95 6.13 9.07
N ALA A 23 17.08 5.68 9.64
CA ALA A 23 18.02 4.82 8.96
C ALA A 23 17.26 3.69 8.23
N PRO A 24 17.66 3.31 7.00
CA PRO A 24 16.93 2.33 6.21
C PRO A 24 16.65 1.09 7.04
N ILE A 25 15.37 0.80 7.23
CA ILE A 25 14.91 -0.46 7.81
C ILE A 25 14.58 -1.32 6.62
N GLN A 26 15.51 -2.19 6.21
CA GLN A 26 15.27 -3.11 5.11
C GLN A 26 15.30 -4.54 5.63
N GLN A 27 14.18 -5.25 5.45
CA GLN A 27 14.09 -6.66 5.78
C GLN A 27 14.53 -7.51 4.58
N SER A 28 15.16 -8.64 4.87
CA SER A 28 15.45 -9.64 3.85
C SER A 28 14.12 -10.15 3.24
N GLU A 29 13.94 -9.87 1.96
CA GLU A 29 12.79 -10.31 1.17
C GLU A 29 12.65 -11.84 1.19
N ALA A 30 13.77 -12.56 1.08
CA ALA A 30 13.80 -14.01 1.14
C ALA A 30 13.36 -14.55 2.50
N THR A 31 13.84 -13.95 3.59
CA THR A 31 13.48 -14.35 4.96
C THR A 31 11.99 -14.08 5.21
N TYR A 32 11.48 -12.93 4.78
CA TYR A 32 10.06 -12.61 4.95
C TYR A 32 9.16 -13.56 4.15
N THR A 33 9.46 -13.77 2.86
CA THR A 33 8.67 -14.65 1.99
C THR A 33 8.67 -16.11 2.46
N ALA A 34 9.75 -16.58 3.11
CA ALA A 34 9.79 -17.92 3.69
C ALA A 34 8.72 -18.11 4.80
N SER A 35 8.50 -17.09 5.63
CA SER A 35 7.51 -17.13 6.73
C SER A 35 6.10 -16.72 6.28
N PHE A 36 6.01 -15.77 5.34
CA PHE A 36 4.77 -15.17 4.87
C PHE A 36 4.77 -15.11 3.34
N PRO A 37 4.55 -16.25 2.65
CA PRO A 37 4.69 -16.31 1.19
C PRO A 37 3.61 -15.55 0.43
N TYR A 38 2.50 -15.22 1.08
CA TYR A 38 1.41 -14.43 0.51
C TYR A 38 1.23 -13.18 1.37
N TYR A 39 1.46 -12.02 0.77
CA TYR A 39 1.31 -10.72 1.41
C TYR A 39 0.95 -9.64 0.39
N VAL A 40 0.39 -8.55 0.90
CA VAL A 40 0.18 -7.30 0.19
C VAL A 40 1.08 -6.27 0.84
N GLU A 41 1.96 -5.67 0.07
CA GLU A 41 2.80 -4.56 0.52
C GLU A 41 2.21 -3.25 0.00
N SER A 42 1.96 -2.31 0.89
CA SER A 42 1.45 -0.98 0.53
C SER A 42 2.49 0.06 0.87
N CYS A 43 2.83 0.92 -0.10
CA CYS A 43 3.82 1.97 0.11
C CYS A 43 3.19 3.34 -0.07
N ALA A 44 3.33 4.19 0.94
CA ALA A 44 3.18 5.62 0.81
C ALA A 44 4.50 6.21 0.27
N LEU A 45 4.40 7.01 -0.79
CA LEU A 45 5.54 7.53 -1.54
C LEU A 45 5.60 9.04 -1.44
N SER A 46 6.80 9.61 -1.29
CA SER A 46 7.02 11.06 -1.29
C SER A 46 6.51 11.75 -2.56
N GLN A 47 6.53 13.07 -2.59
CA GLN A 47 6.41 13.81 -3.86
C GLN A 47 7.49 13.37 -4.86
N ILE A 48 7.28 13.70 -6.14
CA ILE A 48 8.28 13.53 -7.21
C ILE A 48 8.60 14.90 -7.79
N LYS A 49 9.87 15.12 -8.10
CA LYS A 49 10.33 16.30 -8.81
C LYS A 49 11.53 15.95 -9.67
N LYS A 50 11.32 15.87 -10.99
CA LYS A 50 12.41 15.62 -11.95
C LYS A 50 13.33 16.85 -11.97
N SER A 51 14.61 16.60 -12.21
CA SER A 51 15.61 17.65 -12.35
C SER A 51 15.30 18.49 -13.58
N PRO A 52 15.32 19.83 -13.51
CA PRO A 52 15.05 20.68 -14.67
C PRO A 52 16.11 20.53 -15.78
N ALA A 53 17.27 19.92 -15.48
CA ALA A 53 18.28 19.58 -16.47
C ALA A 53 17.86 18.40 -17.38
N HIS A 54 16.83 17.64 -16.99
CA HIS A 54 16.39 16.42 -17.67
C HIS A 54 14.88 16.49 -17.94
N PRO A 55 14.45 17.07 -19.09
CA PRO A 55 13.03 17.13 -19.45
C PRO A 55 12.41 15.72 -19.59
N PRO A 56 11.06 15.62 -19.57
CA PRO A 56 10.09 16.69 -19.36
C PRO A 56 10.05 17.19 -17.90
N ASP A 57 9.45 18.36 -17.67
CA ASP A 57 9.26 18.87 -16.31
C ASP A 57 8.17 18.05 -15.60
N ILE A 58 8.57 17.22 -14.64
CA ILE A 58 7.66 16.37 -13.87
C ILE A 58 7.66 16.84 -12.42
N VAL A 59 6.50 17.35 -11.99
CA VAL A 59 6.26 17.72 -10.59
C VAL A 59 4.98 17.04 -10.12
N GLY A 60 5.12 16.18 -9.10
CA GLY A 60 4.00 15.47 -8.51
C GLY A 60 3.15 16.35 -7.59
N GLY A 61 1.90 15.92 -7.37
CA GLY A 61 1.01 16.54 -6.40
C GLY A 61 1.54 16.44 -4.97
N ILE A 62 1.15 17.40 -4.13
CA ILE A 62 1.71 17.58 -2.79
C ILE A 62 1.45 16.43 -1.80
N GLY A 63 0.43 15.60 -2.07
CA GLY A 63 0.09 14.43 -1.27
C GLY A 63 0.99 13.21 -1.50
N GLY A 64 1.90 13.25 -2.48
CA GLY A 64 2.74 12.10 -2.84
C GLY A 64 2.01 11.10 -3.75
N HIS A 65 2.34 9.83 -3.63
CA HIS A 65 1.69 8.72 -4.35
C HIS A 65 1.56 7.49 -3.45
N ALA A 66 0.80 6.49 -3.89
CA ALA A 66 0.71 5.22 -3.19
C ALA A 66 0.68 4.05 -4.17
N THR A 67 1.32 2.94 -3.78
CA THR A 67 1.46 1.75 -4.61
C THR A 67 1.18 0.49 -3.81
N LEU A 68 0.82 -0.59 -4.51
CA LEU A 68 0.80 -1.94 -3.95
C LEU A 68 1.88 -2.80 -4.58
N TYR A 69 2.40 -3.76 -3.83
CA TYR A 69 3.07 -4.92 -4.38
C TYR A 69 2.36 -6.18 -3.86
N LEU A 70 2.07 -7.11 -4.77
CA LEU A 70 1.36 -8.35 -4.49
C LEU A 70 2.31 -9.52 -4.72
N SER A 71 2.73 -10.17 -3.63
CA SER A 71 3.58 -11.34 -3.71
C SER A 71 2.84 -12.51 -4.35
N GLN A 72 3.52 -13.33 -5.16
CA GLN A 72 2.96 -14.53 -5.82
C GLN A 72 1.72 -14.24 -6.68
N VAL A 73 1.62 -13.03 -7.21
CA VAL A 73 0.66 -12.65 -8.25
C VAL A 73 1.42 -12.40 -9.55
N CYS A 74 0.88 -12.89 -10.65
CA CYS A 74 1.48 -12.84 -11.98
C CYS A 74 0.48 -12.20 -12.97
N LYS A 75 0.98 -11.58 -14.04
CA LYS A 75 0.12 -11.23 -15.17
C LYS A 75 -0.38 -12.52 -15.85
N VAL A 76 -1.59 -12.51 -16.37
CA VAL A 76 -2.12 -13.60 -17.18
C VAL A 76 -1.36 -13.62 -18.52
N PRO A 77 -0.65 -14.71 -18.86
CA PRO A 77 0.11 -14.78 -20.12
C PRO A 77 -0.80 -14.59 -21.34
N GLY A 78 -0.36 -13.79 -22.30
CA GLY A 78 -1.09 -13.55 -23.55
C GLY A 78 -2.37 -12.71 -23.43
N ALA A 79 -2.70 -12.18 -22.24
CA ALA A 79 -3.87 -11.31 -22.08
C ALA A 79 -3.74 -9.97 -22.81
N ASN A 80 -2.51 -9.54 -23.15
CA ASN A 80 -2.18 -8.26 -23.78
C ASN A 80 -2.91 -7.07 -23.13
N TYR A 81 -3.02 -7.12 -21.79
CA TYR A 81 -3.69 -6.16 -20.93
C TYR A 81 -3.32 -6.50 -19.46
N PRO A 82 -3.31 -5.54 -18.51
CA PRO A 82 -3.09 -5.83 -17.10
C PRO A 82 -4.24 -6.65 -16.48
N VAL A 83 -4.14 -7.98 -16.60
CA VAL A 83 -5.01 -8.98 -15.96
C VAL A 83 -4.13 -9.83 -15.04
N LEU A 84 -4.59 -10.03 -13.81
CA LEU A 84 -3.82 -10.73 -12.78
C LEU A 84 -4.36 -12.12 -12.49
N GLN A 85 -3.47 -13.00 -12.08
CA GLN A 85 -3.77 -14.31 -11.50
C GLN A 85 -2.77 -14.62 -10.39
N LEU A 86 -3.08 -15.61 -9.54
CA LEU A 86 -2.04 -16.17 -8.67
C LEU A 86 -0.99 -16.87 -9.53
N CYS A 87 0.28 -16.72 -9.17
CA CYS A 87 1.35 -17.46 -9.82
C CYS A 87 1.23 -18.96 -9.57
N GLU A 88 1.64 -19.77 -10.54
CA GLU A 88 1.74 -21.22 -10.40
C GLU A 88 3.05 -21.63 -9.69
N GLY A 89 3.05 -22.83 -9.11
CA GLY A 89 4.21 -23.41 -8.44
C GLY A 89 4.44 -22.94 -7.01
N ALA A 90 5.60 -23.31 -6.45
CA ALA A 90 5.99 -22.94 -5.09
C ALA A 90 6.28 -21.43 -4.98
N PRO A 91 6.02 -20.80 -3.82
CA PRO A 91 6.38 -19.40 -3.59
C PRO A 91 7.87 -19.13 -3.80
N VAL A 92 8.21 -18.02 -4.45
CA VAL A 92 9.60 -17.57 -4.62
C VAL A 92 9.74 -16.11 -4.16
N PRO A 93 10.80 -15.77 -3.40
CA PRO A 93 11.08 -14.38 -2.99
C PRO A 93 11.09 -13.40 -4.17
N GLY A 94 10.49 -12.22 -3.98
CA GLY A 94 10.44 -11.17 -5.00
C GLY A 94 9.53 -11.46 -6.21
N ARG A 95 8.98 -12.68 -6.34
CA ARG A 95 7.99 -13.00 -7.38
C ARG A 95 6.66 -12.35 -7.02
N GLY A 96 6.16 -11.51 -7.92
CA GLY A 96 4.92 -10.79 -7.72
C GLY A 96 4.77 -9.68 -8.75
N VAL A 97 3.78 -8.82 -8.53
CA VAL A 97 3.54 -7.62 -9.35
C VAL A 97 3.41 -6.40 -8.47
N GLY A 98 4.07 -5.32 -8.87
CA GLY A 98 3.78 -3.97 -8.41
C GLY A 98 2.57 -3.41 -9.15
N ILE A 99 1.69 -2.73 -8.43
CA ILE A 99 0.46 -2.13 -8.95
C ILE A 99 0.53 -0.63 -8.72
N SER A 100 0.32 0.12 -9.80
CA SER A 100 0.21 1.58 -9.77
C SER A 100 -1.02 2.03 -10.55
N ILE A 101 -1.60 3.12 -10.10
CA ILE A 101 -2.66 3.87 -10.77
C ILE A 101 -2.09 5.21 -11.21
N ASN A 102 -2.46 5.63 -12.41
CA ASN A 102 -1.96 6.85 -12.99
C ASN A 102 -3.09 7.60 -13.71
N ALA A 103 -3.15 8.92 -13.53
CA ALA A 103 -4.11 9.78 -14.21
C ALA A 103 -3.94 9.78 -15.73
N HIS A 104 -2.80 9.30 -16.23
CA HIS A 104 -2.53 9.23 -17.64
C HIS A 104 -3.26 8.11 -18.37
N PHE A 105 -3.74 7.07 -17.67
CA PHE A 105 -4.38 5.93 -18.31
C PHE A 105 -5.82 6.26 -18.74
N ARG A 106 -6.19 5.81 -19.95
CA ARG A 106 -7.56 5.95 -20.48
C ARG A 106 -8.35 4.66 -20.38
N ASN A 107 -7.78 3.52 -20.74
CA ASN A 107 -8.51 2.24 -20.76
C ASN A 107 -8.10 1.28 -19.64
N ALA A 108 -7.47 1.79 -18.57
CA ALA A 108 -7.14 1.04 -17.36
C ALA A 108 -7.16 1.99 -16.16
N ALA A 109 -7.56 1.50 -14.99
CA ALA A 109 -7.37 2.21 -13.74
C ALA A 109 -5.98 1.96 -13.16
N TRP A 110 -5.43 0.76 -13.36
CA TRP A 110 -4.11 0.39 -12.86
C TRP A 110 -3.32 -0.46 -13.86
N VAL A 111 -2.01 -0.45 -13.70
CA VAL A 111 -1.04 -1.28 -14.44
C VAL A 111 -0.28 -2.21 -13.50
N ALA A 112 0.34 -3.24 -14.06
CA ALA A 112 1.12 -4.22 -13.31
C ALA A 112 2.55 -4.32 -13.84
N THR A 113 3.51 -4.15 -12.95
CA THR A 113 4.95 -4.26 -13.20
C THR A 113 5.46 -5.55 -12.54
N GLU A 114 5.99 -6.49 -13.32
CA GLU A 114 6.46 -7.77 -12.79
C GLU A 114 7.80 -7.65 -12.07
N GLY A 115 7.89 -8.28 -10.88
CA GLY A 115 9.08 -8.34 -10.03
C GLY A 115 9.15 -7.19 -9.04
N ARG A 116 9.38 -7.51 -7.76
CA ARG A 116 9.47 -6.52 -6.67
C ARG A 116 10.61 -5.52 -6.90
N ASP A 117 11.79 -6.05 -7.19
CA ASP A 117 13.01 -5.24 -7.32
C ASP A 117 12.90 -4.29 -8.51
N PHE A 118 12.42 -4.75 -9.65
CA PHE A 118 12.24 -3.87 -10.80
C PHE A 118 11.14 -2.82 -10.57
N PHE A 119 10.06 -3.19 -9.88
CA PHE A 119 9.00 -2.26 -9.54
C PHE A 119 9.49 -1.11 -8.65
N TYR A 120 10.26 -1.42 -7.60
CA TYR A 120 10.77 -0.40 -6.69
C TYR A 120 12.06 0.24 -7.20
N ASP A 121 13.07 -0.52 -7.56
CA ASP A 121 14.43 -0.01 -7.75
C ASP A 121 14.85 0.01 -9.24
N GLY A 122 13.97 -0.37 -10.16
CA GLY A 122 14.26 -0.38 -11.60
C GLY A 122 15.37 -1.39 -11.93
N VAL A 123 16.37 -0.98 -12.71
CA VAL A 123 17.55 -1.83 -12.95
C VAL A 123 18.65 -1.66 -11.90
N LEU A 124 18.45 -0.79 -10.90
CA LEU A 124 19.49 -0.44 -9.94
C LEU A 124 19.56 -1.43 -8.78
N ARG A 125 20.77 -1.55 -8.22
CA ARG A 125 21.01 -2.13 -6.89
C ARG A 125 20.91 -1.05 -5.82
N SER A 126 20.67 -1.45 -4.56
CA SER A 126 20.29 -0.55 -3.46
C SER A 126 21.29 0.59 -3.14
N ASP A 127 22.54 0.50 -3.58
CA ASP A 127 23.60 1.51 -3.38
C ASP A 127 24.01 2.26 -4.65
N GLU A 128 23.35 1.99 -5.78
CA GLU A 128 23.67 2.64 -7.04
C GLU A 128 23.03 4.03 -7.15
N ALA A 129 23.80 4.97 -7.73
CA ALA A 129 23.34 6.30 -8.08
C ALA A 129 22.31 6.26 -9.21
N VAL A 130 21.41 7.24 -9.29
CA VAL A 130 20.56 7.42 -10.48
C VAL A 130 21.30 8.31 -11.48
N THR A 131 21.65 7.75 -12.63
CA THR A 131 22.32 8.43 -13.75
C THR A 131 21.40 8.44 -14.98
N LEU A 132 21.71 9.24 -15.98
CA LEU A 132 20.96 9.19 -17.25
C LEU A 132 20.98 7.78 -17.88
N GLU A 133 22.13 7.09 -17.82
CA GLU A 133 22.30 5.76 -18.42
C GLU A 133 21.37 4.71 -17.78
N ASN A 134 21.37 4.60 -16.46
CA ASN A 134 20.53 3.59 -15.79
C ASN A 134 19.05 3.98 -15.74
N TYR A 135 18.75 5.27 -15.84
CA TYR A 135 17.40 5.76 -16.06
C TYR A 135 16.84 5.30 -17.41
N GLU A 136 17.61 5.48 -18.49
CA GLU A 136 17.23 4.99 -19.83
C GLU A 136 17.17 3.46 -19.88
N ALA A 137 18.09 2.77 -19.20
CA ALA A 137 18.05 1.32 -19.08
C ALA A 137 16.77 0.84 -18.35
N THR A 138 16.36 1.54 -17.28
CA THR A 138 15.10 1.27 -16.57
C THR A 138 13.89 1.45 -17.48
N ARG A 139 13.86 2.54 -18.27
CA ARG A 139 12.81 2.80 -19.27
C ARG A 139 12.73 1.67 -20.30
N ASN A 140 13.87 1.28 -20.86
CA ASN A 140 13.95 0.26 -21.90
C ASN A 140 13.55 -1.13 -21.37
N GLU A 141 13.95 -1.46 -20.13
CA GLU A 141 13.55 -2.70 -19.48
C GLU A 141 12.05 -2.73 -19.18
N ALA A 142 11.43 -1.61 -18.77
CA ALA A 142 9.98 -1.54 -18.61
C ALA A 142 9.24 -1.77 -19.93
N ARG A 143 9.75 -1.20 -21.02
CA ARG A 143 9.23 -1.45 -22.38
C ARG A 143 9.35 -2.91 -22.78
N LYS A 144 10.49 -3.53 -22.54
CA LYS A 144 10.73 -4.96 -22.83
C LYS A 144 9.79 -5.87 -22.01
N ARG A 145 9.44 -5.47 -20.79
CA ARG A 145 8.49 -6.19 -19.92
C ARG A 145 7.03 -5.95 -20.29
N GLY A 146 6.74 -5.03 -21.22
CA GLY A 146 5.38 -4.73 -21.62
C GLY A 146 4.52 -4.22 -20.46
N VAL A 147 5.07 -3.32 -19.63
CA VAL A 147 4.33 -2.73 -18.49
C VAL A 147 3.01 -2.11 -18.96
N TYR A 148 3.01 -1.52 -20.17
CA TYR A 148 1.84 -0.88 -20.77
C TYR A 148 1.17 -1.67 -21.89
N ASP A 149 1.42 -2.99 -22.00
CA ASP A 149 0.78 -3.81 -23.03
C ASP A 149 -0.76 -3.70 -22.95
N GLY A 150 -1.38 -3.25 -24.03
CA GLY A 150 -2.82 -3.05 -24.15
C GLY A 150 -3.39 -1.83 -23.42
N VAL A 151 -2.54 -1.03 -22.78
CA VAL A 151 -2.94 0.19 -22.08
C VAL A 151 -2.81 1.38 -23.03
N ILE A 152 -3.84 2.20 -23.04
CA ILE A 152 -3.96 3.41 -23.84
C ILE A 152 -3.93 4.58 -22.87
N PHE A 153 -3.12 5.58 -23.21
CA PHE A 153 -3.00 6.81 -22.45
C PHE A 153 -3.95 7.87 -23.00
N HIS A 154 -4.32 8.84 -22.16
CA HIS A 154 -5.07 10.01 -22.60
C HIS A 154 -4.22 10.90 -23.50
N ASP A 155 -4.78 11.37 -24.61
CA ASP A 155 -4.08 12.21 -25.59
C ASP A 155 -3.46 13.47 -24.94
N LYS A 156 -4.13 14.01 -23.91
CA LYS A 156 -3.67 15.18 -23.16
C LYS A 156 -2.28 15.00 -22.55
N LEU A 157 -1.88 13.78 -22.19
CA LEU A 157 -0.54 13.53 -21.67
C LEU A 157 0.54 14.03 -22.64
N PHE A 158 0.32 13.80 -23.93
CA PHE A 158 1.30 14.05 -24.97
C PHE A 158 1.39 15.52 -25.38
N GLU A 159 0.54 16.40 -24.83
CA GLU A 159 0.62 17.85 -25.06
C GLU A 159 1.91 18.46 -24.49
N ASP A 160 2.46 17.86 -23.44
CA ASP A 160 3.67 18.33 -22.75
C ASP A 160 4.98 17.72 -23.32
N ARG A 161 4.89 16.88 -24.36
CA ARG A 161 6.06 16.21 -24.95
C ARG A 161 6.96 17.19 -25.70
N ALA A 162 8.27 16.97 -25.66
CA ALA A 162 9.20 17.77 -26.44
C ALA A 162 9.01 17.54 -27.96
N PRO A 163 9.21 18.56 -28.82
CA PRO A 163 9.14 18.38 -30.27
C PRO A 163 10.08 17.28 -30.76
N GLY A 164 9.54 16.33 -31.53
CA GLY A 164 10.31 15.20 -32.10
C GLY A 164 10.46 13.99 -31.18
N GLN A 165 9.99 14.05 -29.93
CA GLN A 165 9.92 12.89 -29.05
C GLN A 165 8.76 11.98 -29.47
N ASP A 166 9.01 10.67 -29.54
CA ASP A 166 7.96 9.69 -29.84
C ASP A 166 7.09 9.40 -28.62
N ASP A 167 5.80 9.18 -28.85
CA ASP A 167 4.81 8.93 -27.79
C ASP A 167 5.14 7.70 -26.96
N GLU A 168 5.65 6.66 -27.63
CA GLU A 168 6.03 5.41 -27.01
C GLU A 168 7.23 5.57 -26.08
N THR A 169 8.19 6.44 -26.36
CA THR A 169 9.27 6.73 -25.42
C THR A 169 8.76 7.66 -24.32
N TYR A 170 7.93 8.64 -24.67
CA TYR A 170 7.43 9.64 -23.73
C TYR A 170 6.60 9.03 -22.59
N HIS A 171 5.65 8.14 -22.89
CA HIS A 171 4.80 7.57 -21.83
C HIS A 171 5.56 6.67 -20.84
N TYR A 172 6.66 6.03 -21.26
CA TYR A 172 7.52 5.29 -20.37
C TYR A 172 8.38 6.25 -19.53
N ASP A 173 8.93 7.31 -20.14
CA ASP A 173 9.74 8.32 -19.45
C ASP A 173 8.97 9.02 -18.31
N VAL A 174 7.74 9.47 -18.57
CA VAL A 174 6.91 10.20 -17.57
C VAL A 174 6.39 9.34 -16.43
N SER A 175 6.50 8.01 -16.54
CA SER A 175 5.99 7.08 -15.53
C SER A 175 7.04 6.49 -14.61
N ILE A 176 8.34 6.70 -14.89
CA ILE A 176 9.41 6.32 -13.96
C ILE A 176 9.23 7.08 -12.63
N GLY A 177 9.36 6.35 -11.52
CA GLY A 177 9.12 6.91 -10.20
C GLY A 177 7.65 6.89 -9.78
N THR A 178 6.74 6.41 -10.63
CA THR A 178 5.30 6.30 -10.34
C THR A 178 4.80 4.88 -10.58
N ASP A 179 4.98 4.33 -11.78
CA ASP A 179 4.46 3.00 -12.17
C ASP A 179 5.50 1.87 -12.07
N TYR A 180 6.77 2.24 -12.12
CA TYR A 180 7.93 1.36 -11.99
C TYR A 180 9.16 2.20 -11.66
N GLY A 181 10.22 1.56 -11.15
CA GLY A 181 11.42 2.27 -10.68
C GLY A 181 11.08 3.35 -9.64
N VAL A 182 10.14 3.08 -8.73
CA VAL A 182 9.61 4.04 -7.76
C VAL A 182 10.72 4.75 -6.96
N GLY A 183 11.69 3.98 -6.46
CA GLY A 183 12.83 4.41 -5.67
C GLY A 183 13.83 5.28 -6.43
N LEU A 184 13.78 5.33 -7.77
CA LEU A 184 14.62 6.28 -8.53
C LEU A 184 14.23 7.72 -8.21
N ALA A 185 13.00 7.96 -7.77
CA ALA A 185 12.44 9.31 -7.66
C ALA A 185 11.83 9.63 -6.30
N ARG A 186 11.47 8.62 -5.50
CA ARG A 186 10.66 8.79 -4.28
C ARG A 186 11.20 8.01 -3.09
N ASP A 187 11.10 8.63 -1.92
CA ASP A 187 11.20 7.90 -0.66
C ASP A 187 9.95 7.00 -0.51
N ARG A 188 10.13 5.79 0.00
CA ARG A 188 9.06 4.80 0.19
C ARG A 188 8.91 4.42 1.66
N TYR A 189 7.66 4.42 2.13
CA TYR A 189 7.25 3.97 3.45
C TYR A 189 6.25 2.84 3.27
N CYS A 190 6.72 1.61 3.43
CA CYS A 190 6.00 0.40 3.05
C CYS A 190 5.57 -0.39 4.27
N ALA A 191 4.36 -0.93 4.23
CA ALA A 191 3.84 -1.88 5.20
C ALA A 191 3.53 -3.19 4.49
N ARG A 192 4.18 -4.27 4.91
CA ARG A 192 3.86 -5.63 4.44
C ARG A 192 2.77 -6.21 5.31
N VAL A 193 1.66 -6.60 4.69
CA VAL A 193 0.51 -7.19 5.36
C VAL A 193 0.38 -8.64 4.94
N PRO A 194 0.73 -9.60 5.80
CA PRO A 194 0.65 -11.01 5.47
C PRO A 194 -0.81 -11.42 5.29
N THR A 195 -1.06 -12.36 4.39
CA THR A 195 -2.37 -12.94 4.15
C THR A 195 -2.24 -14.43 3.82
N ASP A 196 -3.34 -15.08 3.50
CA ASP A 196 -3.32 -16.41 2.92
C ASP A 196 -3.59 -16.36 1.41
N LYS A 197 -3.41 -17.49 0.73
CA LYS A 197 -3.64 -17.62 -0.71
C LYS A 197 -5.06 -17.17 -1.11
N SER A 198 -6.07 -17.45 -0.28
CA SER A 198 -7.45 -17.07 -0.55
C SER A 198 -7.67 -15.55 -0.42
N GLY A 199 -7.03 -14.91 0.55
CA GLY A 199 -7.07 -13.47 0.75
C GLY A 199 -6.44 -12.75 -0.43
N LEU A 200 -5.26 -13.18 -0.85
CA LEU A 200 -4.60 -12.63 -2.02
C LEU A 200 -5.43 -12.84 -3.31
N GLN A 201 -6.11 -13.98 -3.45
CA GLN A 201 -7.03 -14.21 -4.57
C GLN A 201 -8.21 -13.24 -4.58
N ARG A 202 -8.76 -12.86 -3.41
CA ARG A 202 -9.80 -11.82 -3.32
C ARG A 202 -9.29 -10.46 -3.77
N VAL A 203 -8.05 -10.10 -3.41
CA VAL A 203 -7.40 -8.87 -3.90
C VAL A 203 -7.27 -8.91 -5.42
N VAL A 204 -6.74 -10.01 -5.99
CA VAL A 204 -6.63 -10.20 -7.45
C VAL A 204 -7.99 -10.06 -8.14
N GLN A 205 -9.05 -10.66 -7.59
CA GLN A 205 -10.39 -10.57 -8.14
C GLN A 205 -10.93 -9.13 -8.11
N TYR A 206 -10.74 -8.42 -6.99
CA TYR A 206 -11.09 -7.01 -6.87
C TYR A 206 -10.39 -6.16 -7.94
N LEU A 207 -9.07 -6.31 -8.07
CA LEU A 207 -8.27 -5.57 -9.04
C LEU A 207 -8.71 -5.81 -10.49
N ASN A 208 -8.90 -7.07 -10.86
CA ASN A 208 -9.42 -7.43 -12.18
C ASN A 208 -10.81 -6.84 -12.43
N THR A 209 -11.68 -6.82 -11.41
CA THR A 209 -13.02 -6.21 -11.49
C THR A 209 -12.93 -4.71 -11.72
N VAL A 210 -12.02 -4.01 -11.04
CA VAL A 210 -11.79 -2.56 -11.23
C VAL A 210 -11.38 -2.26 -12.68
N ASN A 211 -10.48 -3.05 -13.27
CA ASN A 211 -10.01 -2.84 -14.64
C ASN A 211 -11.00 -3.31 -15.72
N GLN A 212 -11.92 -4.22 -15.40
CA GLN A 212 -12.85 -4.83 -16.36
C GLN A 212 -13.63 -3.84 -17.23
N PRO A 213 -14.33 -2.81 -16.69
CA PRO A 213 -15.13 -1.91 -17.54
C PRO A 213 -14.28 -1.11 -18.52
N TYR A 214 -13.04 -0.77 -18.17
CA TYR A 214 -12.12 -0.03 -19.04
C TYR A 214 -11.51 -0.93 -20.11
N ARG A 215 -11.15 -2.17 -19.75
CA ARG A 215 -10.72 -3.22 -20.69
C ARG A 215 -11.78 -3.50 -21.76
N GLU A 216 -13.04 -3.59 -21.35
CA GLU A 216 -14.19 -3.82 -22.22
C GLU A 216 -14.62 -2.56 -23.00
N ARG A 217 -13.92 -1.44 -22.81
CA ARG A 217 -14.19 -0.13 -23.43
C ARG A 217 -15.61 0.38 -23.19
N LYS A 218 -16.19 0.03 -22.04
CA LYS A 218 -17.51 0.50 -21.61
C LYS A 218 -17.46 1.93 -21.07
N GLN A 219 -16.29 2.36 -20.61
CA GLN A 219 -16.01 3.72 -20.15
C GLN A 219 -14.50 4.00 -20.21
N ASP A 220 -14.14 5.28 -20.20
CA ASP A 220 -12.76 5.72 -19.99
C ASP A 220 -12.49 5.94 -18.49
N PHE A 221 -11.26 5.66 -18.08
CA PHE A 221 -10.77 5.96 -16.74
C PHE A 221 -10.52 7.46 -16.62
N ALA A 222 -11.20 8.08 -15.66
CA ALA A 222 -11.04 9.48 -15.31
C ALA A 222 -10.58 9.54 -13.86
N TRP A 223 -9.27 9.75 -13.66
CA TRP A 223 -8.70 9.89 -12.34
C TRP A 223 -9.26 11.12 -11.63
N ASP A 224 -9.65 10.94 -10.38
CA ASP A 224 -10.24 11.99 -9.55
C ASP A 224 -9.60 11.94 -8.16
N VAL A 225 -8.95 13.04 -7.78
CA VAL A 225 -8.26 13.16 -6.49
C VAL A 225 -9.15 12.90 -5.28
N LEU A 226 -10.46 13.12 -5.41
CA LEU A 226 -11.44 12.97 -4.32
C LEU A 226 -12.20 11.65 -4.35
N ARG A 227 -12.16 10.89 -5.46
CA ARG A 227 -13.04 9.71 -5.63
C ARG A 227 -12.37 8.47 -6.20
N GLN A 228 -11.35 8.64 -7.03
CA GLN A 228 -10.70 7.57 -7.79
C GLN A 228 -9.20 7.86 -7.88
N ASN A 229 -8.56 7.89 -6.72
CA ASN A 229 -7.12 8.09 -6.58
C ASN A 229 -6.43 6.81 -6.05
N CYS A 230 -5.11 6.88 -5.88
CA CYS A 230 -4.31 5.77 -5.35
C CYS A 230 -4.72 5.30 -3.96
N VAL A 231 -5.14 6.20 -3.09
CA VAL A 231 -5.52 5.85 -1.73
C VAL A 231 -6.85 5.12 -1.70
N HIS A 232 -7.86 5.55 -2.45
CA HIS A 232 -9.15 4.85 -2.55
C HIS A 232 -8.97 3.40 -2.99
N PHE A 233 -8.13 3.21 -4.00
CA PHE A 233 -7.83 1.89 -4.55
C PHE A 233 -7.12 0.98 -3.54
N ILE A 234 -6.13 1.51 -2.82
CA ILE A 234 -5.41 0.77 -1.77
C ILE A 234 -6.36 0.43 -0.62
N HIS A 235 -7.16 1.40 -0.20
CA HIS A 235 -8.15 1.24 0.85
C HIS A 235 -9.11 0.10 0.52
N ASP A 236 -9.72 0.13 -0.66
CA ASP A 236 -10.64 -0.91 -1.09
C ASP A 236 -9.96 -2.26 -1.30
N ALA A 237 -8.71 -2.31 -1.77
CA ALA A 237 -7.92 -3.55 -1.85
C ALA A 237 -7.69 -4.19 -0.46
N PHE A 238 -7.55 -3.39 0.60
CA PHE A 238 -7.47 -3.90 1.97
C PHE A 238 -8.85 -4.18 2.60
N SER A 239 -9.91 -3.52 2.13
CA SER A 239 -11.28 -3.80 2.57
C SER A 239 -11.69 -5.25 2.28
N VAL A 240 -11.29 -5.81 1.13
CA VAL A 240 -11.57 -7.22 0.75
C VAL A 240 -10.76 -8.23 1.56
N LEU A 241 -9.73 -7.76 2.26
CA LEU A 241 -8.99 -8.52 3.27
C LEU A 241 -9.58 -8.39 4.68
N GLY A 242 -10.65 -7.59 4.83
CA GLY A 242 -11.36 -7.43 6.10
C GLY A 242 -10.86 -6.28 6.97
N LEU A 243 -9.86 -5.51 6.55
CA LEU A 243 -9.24 -4.51 7.43
C LEU A 243 -10.21 -3.38 7.82
N TRP A 244 -10.97 -2.88 6.85
CA TRP A 244 -11.97 -1.83 7.01
C TRP A 244 -13.11 -2.01 5.99
N GLU A 245 -14.06 -1.08 5.99
CA GLU A 245 -15.12 -0.98 4.97
C GLU A 245 -14.60 -0.30 3.72
N THR A 246 -15.26 -0.49 2.58
CA THR A 246 -14.98 0.32 1.39
C THR A 246 -15.37 1.75 1.65
N TRP A 247 -14.65 2.72 1.09
CA TRP A 247 -15.10 4.10 1.22
C TRP A 247 -16.41 4.33 0.47
N PRO A 248 -17.42 4.96 1.10
CA PRO A 248 -18.61 5.37 0.38
C PRO A 248 -18.21 6.38 -0.70
N GLN A 249 -18.98 6.45 -1.79
CA GLN A 249 -18.83 7.52 -2.77
C GLN A 249 -19.12 8.87 -2.08
N GLN A 250 -18.08 9.54 -1.60
CA GLN A 250 -18.23 10.73 -0.77
C GLN A 250 -18.73 11.93 -1.59
N ASN A 251 -19.57 12.75 -0.96
CA ASN A 251 -19.85 14.08 -1.49
C ASN A 251 -18.62 14.99 -1.29
N LEU A 252 -18.58 16.12 -2.01
CA LEU A 252 -17.39 16.98 -2.08
C LEU A 252 -16.94 17.54 -0.71
N LEU A 253 -17.89 17.71 0.23
CA LEU A 253 -17.63 18.29 1.56
C LEU A 253 -16.99 17.25 2.50
N GLU A 254 -17.47 16.01 2.45
CA GLU A 254 -16.89 14.88 3.19
C GLU A 254 -15.47 14.55 2.69
N ALA A 255 -15.27 14.57 1.37
CA ALA A 255 -13.97 14.30 0.76
C ALA A 255 -12.90 15.37 1.10
N ALA A 256 -13.32 16.60 1.41
CA ALA A 256 -12.41 17.67 1.82
C ALA A 256 -11.99 17.57 3.29
N LEU A 257 -12.85 17.03 4.16
CA LEU A 257 -12.58 16.84 5.60
C LEU A 257 -11.83 15.52 5.86
N ASN A 258 -12.09 14.48 5.07
CA ASN A 258 -11.44 13.18 5.13
C ASN A 258 -10.48 12.97 3.95
N PHE A 259 -9.76 14.03 3.54
CA PHE A 259 -8.95 13.99 2.32
C PHE A 259 -7.97 12.82 2.37
N PRO A 260 -8.11 11.82 1.48
CA PRO A 260 -7.40 10.57 1.61
C PRO A 260 -5.99 10.72 1.06
N VAL A 261 -5.02 10.64 1.97
CA VAL A 261 -3.61 10.92 1.69
C VAL A 261 -2.81 9.65 1.96
N PRO A 262 -1.88 9.28 1.05
CA PRO A 262 -1.08 8.05 1.17
C PRO A 262 -0.53 7.78 2.57
N LYS A 263 -0.03 8.82 3.23
CA LYS A 263 0.61 8.69 4.54
C LYS A 263 -0.38 8.44 5.69
N ASN A 264 -1.58 9.01 5.64
CA ASN A 264 -2.61 8.76 6.66
C ASN A 264 -3.11 7.31 6.55
N GLU A 265 -3.40 6.88 5.32
CA GLU A 265 -3.79 5.49 5.01
C GLU A 265 -2.70 4.50 5.45
N PHE A 266 -1.42 4.82 5.24
CA PHE A 266 -0.31 4.04 5.75
C PHE A 266 -0.35 3.90 7.28
N VAL A 267 -0.50 5.01 8.02
CA VAL A 267 -0.57 4.95 9.49
C VAL A 267 -1.74 4.08 9.95
N ASP A 268 -2.92 4.25 9.37
CA ASP A 268 -4.11 3.48 9.72
C ASP A 268 -3.95 1.99 9.38
N LEU A 269 -3.33 1.66 8.25
CA LEU A 269 -2.99 0.30 7.85
C LEU A 269 -2.11 -0.38 8.90
N VAL A 270 -1.05 0.32 9.31
CA VAL A 270 -0.08 -0.23 10.26
C VAL A 270 -0.71 -0.47 11.62
N GLU A 271 -1.46 0.50 12.14
CA GLU A 271 -2.14 0.36 13.43
C GLU A 271 -3.21 -0.74 13.38
N THR A 272 -4.02 -0.80 12.33
CA THR A 272 -5.04 -1.85 12.16
C THR A 272 -4.44 -3.26 12.12
N THR A 273 -3.23 -3.39 11.55
CA THR A 273 -2.55 -4.67 11.41
C THR A 273 -1.66 -5.05 12.61
N ASN A 274 -1.42 -4.14 13.57
CA ASN A 274 -0.52 -4.39 14.70
C ASN A 274 -1.07 -4.09 16.10
N ASP A 275 -2.07 -3.21 16.24
CA ASP A 275 -2.39 -2.55 17.51
C ASP A 275 -3.85 -2.75 17.99
N LEU A 276 -4.62 -3.66 17.41
CA LEU A 276 -5.90 -4.07 18.03
C LEU A 276 -5.64 -4.72 19.41
N PRO A 277 -6.58 -4.62 20.38
CA PRO A 277 -6.43 -5.15 21.74
C PRO A 277 -6.62 -6.66 21.77
N VAL A 278 -5.77 -7.40 21.07
CA VAL A 278 -5.92 -8.85 20.88
C VAL A 278 -5.81 -9.60 22.19
N ASP A 279 -5.09 -9.11 23.20
CA ASP A 279 -5.01 -9.73 24.52
C ASP A 279 -6.20 -9.43 25.44
N ASP A 280 -7.13 -8.53 25.06
CA ASP A 280 -8.40 -8.36 25.75
C ASP A 280 -9.59 -8.79 24.86
N PRO A 281 -10.04 -10.06 24.93
CA PRO A 281 -11.12 -10.56 24.08
C PRO A 281 -12.43 -9.79 24.23
N LEU A 282 -12.73 -9.22 25.40
CA LEU A 282 -13.96 -8.45 25.60
C LEU A 282 -13.87 -7.08 24.93
N ALA A 283 -12.72 -6.40 25.02
CA ALA A 283 -12.48 -5.17 24.28
C ALA A 283 -12.54 -5.42 22.76
N LEU A 284 -11.89 -6.50 22.30
CA LEU A 284 -11.89 -6.91 20.90
C LEU A 284 -13.30 -7.24 20.39
N TYR A 285 -14.13 -7.93 21.19
CA TYR A 285 -15.53 -8.21 20.86
C TYR A 285 -16.35 -6.94 20.64
N ARG A 286 -16.08 -5.88 21.40
CA ARG A 286 -16.79 -4.60 21.28
C ARG A 286 -16.40 -3.84 20.02
N ILE A 287 -15.26 -4.15 19.41
CA ILE A 287 -14.88 -3.64 18.09
C ILE A 287 -15.67 -4.42 17.03
N ALA A 288 -16.74 -3.80 16.53
CA ALA A 288 -17.69 -4.44 15.63
C ALA A 288 -17.02 -5.13 14.43
N ARG A 289 -16.00 -4.51 13.84
CA ARG A 289 -15.26 -5.05 12.69
C ARG A 289 -14.37 -6.23 13.06
N ALA A 290 -13.64 -6.15 14.17
CA ALA A 290 -12.83 -7.27 14.64
C ALA A 290 -13.72 -8.48 14.95
N ARG A 291 -14.87 -8.23 15.60
CA ARG A 291 -15.92 -9.24 15.82
C ARG A 291 -16.41 -9.84 14.51
N GLN A 292 -16.82 -9.02 13.54
CA GLN A 292 -17.31 -9.50 12.26
C GLN A 292 -16.28 -10.37 11.53
N ASN A 293 -15.03 -9.91 11.42
CA ASN A 293 -13.97 -10.66 10.74
C ASN A 293 -13.71 -12.01 11.39
N LEU A 294 -13.63 -12.05 12.71
CA LEU A 294 -13.41 -13.31 13.41
C LEU A 294 -14.59 -14.26 13.25
N MET A 295 -15.82 -13.74 13.33
CA MET A 295 -17.02 -14.55 13.22
C MET A 295 -17.22 -15.11 11.80
N GLN A 296 -16.99 -14.30 10.77
CA GLN A 296 -17.27 -14.65 9.37
C GLN A 296 -16.09 -15.35 8.69
N HIS A 297 -14.86 -14.92 9.00
CA HIS A 297 -13.65 -15.37 8.29
C HIS A 297 -12.66 -16.11 9.19
N GLY A 298 -12.91 -16.20 10.50
CA GLY A 298 -12.02 -16.88 11.43
C GLY A 298 -10.68 -16.18 11.64
N ASN A 299 -10.56 -14.91 11.26
CA ASN A 299 -9.31 -14.16 11.27
C ASN A 299 -9.50 -12.76 11.88
N LEU A 300 -8.40 -12.18 12.35
CA LEU A 300 -8.33 -10.78 12.79
C LEU A 300 -7.40 -9.98 11.86
N PRO A 301 -7.63 -8.66 11.67
CA PRO A 301 -6.71 -7.79 10.96
C PRO A 301 -5.31 -7.75 11.58
N THR A 302 -5.24 -7.72 12.92
CA THR A 302 -3.98 -7.73 13.68
C THR A 302 -3.41 -9.14 13.80
N ARG A 303 -2.21 -9.34 13.25
CA ARG A 303 -1.53 -10.65 13.14
C ARG A 303 -0.02 -10.52 12.98
N PRO A 304 0.76 -11.56 13.32
CA PRO A 304 2.21 -11.57 13.13
C PRO A 304 2.61 -11.40 11.68
N GLY A 305 3.76 -10.78 11.46
CA GLY A 305 4.36 -10.53 10.15
C GLY A 305 3.97 -9.20 9.52
N ALA A 306 3.14 -8.39 10.17
CA ALA A 306 2.88 -7.03 9.73
C ALA A 306 4.07 -6.13 10.12
N VAL A 307 4.87 -5.73 9.14
CA VAL A 307 6.16 -5.04 9.35
C VAL A 307 6.33 -3.87 8.40
N LEU A 308 7.22 -2.95 8.75
CA LEU A 308 7.48 -1.70 8.03
C LEU A 308 8.86 -1.68 7.41
N GLU A 309 8.93 -1.06 6.25
CA GLU A 309 10.15 -0.69 5.55
C GLU A 309 10.11 0.82 5.31
N ALA A 310 11.23 1.50 5.52
CA ALA A 310 11.42 2.86 5.03
C ALA A 310 12.73 2.91 4.26
N VAL A 311 12.63 3.29 2.99
CA VAL A 311 13.78 3.33 2.08
C VAL A 311 13.78 4.69 1.39
N PRO A 312 14.87 5.46 1.49
CA PRO A 312 14.98 6.71 0.75
C PRO A 312 15.07 6.45 -0.76
N ALA A 313 14.80 7.48 -1.56
CA ALA A 313 15.14 7.45 -2.97
C ALA A 313 16.65 7.19 -3.17
N HIS A 314 17.01 6.55 -4.29
CA HIS A 314 18.42 6.31 -4.65
C HIS A 314 19.20 7.62 -4.71
N ARG A 315 20.43 7.60 -4.15
CA ARG A 315 21.35 8.74 -4.06
C ARG A 315 22.79 8.30 -4.34
N PRO A 316 23.62 9.15 -4.98
CA PRO A 316 23.27 10.44 -5.58
C PRO A 316 22.30 10.29 -6.76
N ASN A 317 21.64 11.38 -7.14
CA ASN A 317 20.53 11.35 -8.10
C ASN A 317 20.63 12.50 -9.10
N GLU A 318 20.91 12.20 -10.36
CA GLU A 318 21.00 13.19 -11.44
C GLU A 318 19.61 13.56 -11.98
N MET A 319 18.68 12.59 -11.96
CA MET A 319 17.39 12.67 -12.64
C MET A 319 16.31 13.34 -11.79
N TYR A 320 16.37 13.23 -10.47
CA TYR A 320 15.35 13.70 -9.55
C TYR A 320 15.91 14.45 -8.36
N ARG A 321 15.13 15.40 -7.85
CA ARG A 321 15.38 16.02 -6.55
C ARG A 321 14.81 15.13 -5.46
N THR A 322 15.68 14.63 -4.58
CA THR A 322 15.31 13.70 -3.51
C THR A 322 15.10 14.37 -2.15
N ASP A 323 15.08 15.70 -2.09
CA ASP A 323 14.81 16.53 -0.90
C ASP A 323 13.34 16.98 -0.84
N VAL A 324 12.44 16.20 -1.44
CA VAL A 324 11.03 16.51 -1.59
C VAL A 324 10.21 16.01 -0.41
N ALA A 325 9.24 16.82 0.02
CA ALA A 325 8.44 16.53 1.21
C ALA A 325 7.43 15.39 0.96
N LEU A 326 7.05 14.72 2.05
CA LEU A 326 5.83 13.93 2.14
C LEU A 326 4.92 14.56 3.18
N ILE A 327 3.81 15.13 2.73
CA ILE A 327 2.91 15.95 3.56
C ILE A 327 1.88 15.06 4.26
N PHE A 328 1.65 15.31 5.55
CA PHE A 328 0.44 14.87 6.23
C PHE A 328 -0.65 15.90 6.03
N TYR A 329 -1.87 15.43 5.79
CA TYR A 329 -3.04 16.24 6.08
C TYR A 329 -3.49 15.88 7.49
N ASP A 330 -3.05 16.72 8.43
CA ASP A 330 -3.49 16.65 9.81
C ASP A 330 -4.86 17.33 9.93
N GLU A 331 -5.76 16.72 10.70
CA GLU A 331 -6.99 17.40 11.09
C GLU A 331 -6.63 18.64 11.93
N PRO A 332 -7.23 19.82 11.65
CA PRO A 332 -6.79 21.11 12.19
C PRO A 332 -6.92 21.24 13.72
N ILE A 333 -7.53 20.27 14.43
CA ILE A 333 -7.79 20.33 15.87
C ILE A 333 -6.85 19.41 16.67
N PHE A 334 -6.43 18.26 16.14
CA PHE A 334 -5.68 17.25 16.92
C PHE A 334 -4.32 16.83 16.35
N GLY A 335 -4.01 17.12 15.08
CA GLY A 335 -2.67 16.93 14.51
C GLY A 335 -1.93 15.64 14.88
N THR A 336 -2.63 14.49 14.85
CA THR A 336 -2.13 13.25 15.46
C THR A 336 -1.31 12.37 14.53
N TYR A 337 -1.41 12.53 13.21
CA TYR A 337 -0.78 11.59 12.27
C TYR A 337 0.73 11.70 12.25
N ALA A 338 1.29 12.91 12.35
CA ALA A 338 2.74 13.10 12.40
C ALA A 338 3.38 12.41 13.63
N GLY A 339 2.73 12.55 14.79
CA GLY A 339 3.15 11.90 16.03
C GLY A 339 3.00 10.38 16.00
N ARG A 340 1.85 9.88 15.52
CA ARG A 340 1.58 8.44 15.31
C ARG A 340 2.61 7.83 14.38
N PHE A 341 2.84 8.44 13.22
CA PHE A 341 3.86 7.99 12.27
C PHE A 341 5.26 7.95 12.88
N THR A 342 5.67 8.99 13.60
CA THR A 342 6.98 9.02 14.27
C THR A 342 7.11 7.88 15.29
N LYS A 343 6.04 7.60 16.04
CA LYS A 343 5.98 6.45 16.95
C LYS A 343 6.09 5.12 16.21
N LEU A 344 5.39 4.96 15.08
CA LEU A 344 5.44 3.73 14.29
C LEU A 344 6.85 3.50 13.71
N MET A 345 7.43 4.53 13.12
CA MET A 345 8.76 4.48 12.50
C MET A 345 9.90 4.29 13.50
N SER A 346 9.69 4.63 14.77
CA SER A 346 10.67 4.38 15.85
C SER A 346 10.47 3.04 16.55
N SER A 347 9.45 2.25 16.19
CA SER A 347 9.16 0.98 16.86
C SER A 347 10.03 -0.17 16.32
N PRO A 348 10.96 -0.74 17.11
CA PRO A 348 11.79 -1.86 16.65
C PRO A 348 10.96 -3.11 16.29
N ARG A 349 9.82 -3.29 16.98
CA ARG A 349 8.85 -4.36 16.70
C ARG A 349 8.30 -4.31 15.28
N LEU A 350 8.12 -3.10 14.74
CA LEU A 350 7.58 -2.92 13.40
C LEU A 350 8.68 -3.00 12.34
N ALA A 351 9.92 -2.70 12.72
CA ALA A 351 11.09 -2.71 11.85
C ALA A 351 11.73 -4.11 11.66
N SER A 352 11.59 -5.00 12.64
CA SER A 352 12.20 -6.33 12.64
C SER A 352 11.15 -7.43 12.67
N LEU A 353 11.24 -8.37 11.72
CA LEU A 353 10.37 -9.54 11.69
C LEU A 353 10.49 -10.35 12.98
N ASP A 354 11.71 -10.61 13.45
CA ASP A 354 11.94 -11.39 14.67
C ASP A 354 11.32 -10.71 15.90
N ALA A 355 11.50 -9.40 16.03
CA ALA A 355 10.89 -8.63 17.11
C ALA A 355 9.35 -8.62 17.02
N ASN A 356 8.80 -8.57 15.79
CA ASN A 356 7.37 -8.69 15.54
C ASN A 356 6.84 -10.06 16.00
N LEU A 357 7.48 -11.15 15.56
CA LEU A 357 7.09 -12.51 15.90
C LEU A 357 7.19 -12.76 17.42
N ALA A 358 8.26 -12.30 18.06
CA ALA A 358 8.43 -12.41 19.52
C ALA A 358 7.34 -11.65 20.28
N TYR A 359 6.98 -10.44 19.83
CA TYR A 359 5.87 -9.70 20.42
C TYR A 359 4.55 -10.45 20.29
N PHE A 360 4.23 -10.97 19.12
CA PHE A 360 2.97 -11.67 18.88
C PHE A 360 2.87 -12.99 19.64
N ASP A 361 3.97 -13.72 19.81
CA ASP A 361 4.02 -14.92 20.65
C ASP A 361 3.60 -14.61 22.09
N GLU A 362 4.20 -13.56 22.66
CA GLU A 362 3.91 -13.10 24.01
C GLU A 362 2.49 -12.51 24.14
N LEU A 363 2.03 -11.77 23.12
CA LEU A 363 0.65 -11.28 23.03
C LEU A 363 -0.35 -12.44 23.04
N TYR A 364 -0.12 -13.48 22.24
CA TYR A 364 -1.02 -14.63 22.16
C TYR A 364 -1.01 -15.49 23.42
N ARG A 365 0.11 -15.58 24.13
CA ARG A 365 0.17 -16.20 25.45
C ARG A 365 -0.72 -15.47 26.46
N ARG A 366 -0.65 -14.13 26.52
CA ARG A 366 -1.54 -13.32 27.38
C ARG A 366 -3.00 -13.43 26.95
N ALA A 367 -3.26 -13.35 25.64
CA ALA A 367 -4.59 -13.51 25.06
C ALA A 367 -5.25 -14.82 25.49
N GLY A 368 -4.51 -15.94 25.44
CA GLY A 368 -4.98 -17.24 25.93
C GLY A 368 -5.39 -17.21 27.40
N ALA A 369 -4.51 -16.70 28.28
CA ALA A 369 -4.80 -16.60 29.71
C ALA A 369 -6.00 -15.68 30.01
N ASN A 370 -6.12 -14.56 29.30
CA ASN A 370 -7.23 -13.63 29.46
C ASN A 370 -8.56 -14.18 28.93
N ALA A 371 -8.54 -15.11 27.97
CA ALA A 371 -9.72 -15.78 27.44
C ALA A 371 -10.43 -16.67 28.48
N ASP A 372 -9.69 -17.21 29.45
CA ASP A 372 -10.24 -18.13 30.45
C ASP A 372 -11.18 -17.42 31.44
N THR A 373 -10.88 -16.15 31.72
CA THR A 373 -11.67 -15.31 32.66
C THR A 373 -12.57 -14.30 31.95
N ALA A 374 -12.45 -14.16 30.62
CA ALA A 374 -13.15 -13.12 29.85
C ALA A 374 -14.68 -13.14 30.01
N LEU A 375 -15.30 -14.32 30.03
CA LEU A 375 -16.75 -14.46 30.13
C LEU A 375 -17.29 -13.92 31.46
N GLN A 376 -16.50 -14.00 32.53
CA GLN A 376 -16.86 -13.48 33.86
C GLN A 376 -16.89 -11.94 33.86
N ARG A 377 -16.06 -11.30 33.03
CA ARG A 377 -16.00 -9.84 32.86
C ARG A 377 -17.12 -9.27 31.98
N ALA A 378 -17.79 -10.12 31.18
CA ALA A 378 -18.86 -9.70 30.29
C ALA A 378 -20.14 -9.38 31.07
N LYS A 379 -20.79 -8.26 30.70
CA LYS A 379 -22.08 -7.89 31.29
C LYS A 379 -23.15 -8.92 30.92
N PRO A 380 -24.16 -9.18 31.77
CA PRO A 380 -25.19 -10.19 31.50
C PRO A 380 -25.81 -10.09 30.09
N GLU A 381 -26.08 -8.88 29.61
CA GLU A 381 -26.66 -8.60 28.30
C GLU A 381 -25.71 -8.88 27.12
N GLU A 382 -24.39 -8.89 27.33
CA GLU A 382 -23.39 -9.16 26.29
C GLU A 382 -23.08 -10.66 26.16
N ARG A 383 -23.33 -11.46 27.21
CA ARG A 383 -22.87 -12.86 27.33
C ARG A 383 -23.32 -13.75 26.18
N ALA A 384 -24.59 -13.67 25.79
CA ALA A 384 -25.15 -14.53 24.74
C ALA A 384 -24.45 -14.33 23.38
N GLY A 385 -24.07 -13.09 23.05
CA GLY A 385 -23.32 -12.80 21.83
C GLY A 385 -21.81 -12.99 21.98
N PHE A 386 -21.29 -12.79 23.19
CA PHE A 386 -19.85 -12.90 23.47
C PHE A 386 -19.36 -14.35 23.56
N GLU A 387 -20.17 -15.28 24.05
CA GLU A 387 -19.80 -16.70 24.17
C GLU A 387 -19.40 -17.36 22.83
N PRO A 388 -20.19 -17.29 21.75
CA PRO A 388 -19.79 -17.84 20.45
C PRO A 388 -18.57 -17.11 19.85
N PHE A 389 -18.41 -15.80 20.13
CA PHE A 389 -17.21 -15.07 19.76
C PHE A 389 -15.98 -15.60 20.51
N LEU A 390 -16.09 -15.81 21.81
CA LEU A 390 -15.00 -16.27 22.66
C LEU A 390 -14.52 -17.67 22.25
N GLU A 391 -15.43 -18.55 21.80
CA GLU A 391 -15.08 -19.85 21.23
C GLU A 391 -14.21 -19.71 19.97
N LYS A 392 -14.65 -18.91 19.00
CA LYS A 392 -13.87 -18.64 17.77
C LYS A 392 -12.55 -17.95 18.07
N TYR A 393 -12.54 -17.03 19.02
CA TYR A 393 -11.33 -16.35 19.50
C TYR A 393 -10.32 -17.34 20.08
N ARG A 394 -10.74 -18.25 20.96
CA ARG A 394 -9.85 -19.29 21.51
C ARG A 394 -9.29 -20.18 20.40
N SER A 395 -10.11 -20.54 19.41
CA SER A 395 -9.63 -21.30 18.24
C SER A 395 -8.59 -20.52 17.44
N PHE A 396 -8.85 -19.23 17.18
CA PHE A 396 -7.91 -18.35 16.50
C PHE A 396 -6.58 -18.24 17.24
N ILE A 397 -6.59 -17.96 18.55
CA ILE A 397 -5.37 -17.83 19.37
C ILE A 397 -4.54 -19.12 19.32
N ARG A 398 -5.17 -20.29 19.51
CA ARG A 398 -4.46 -21.58 19.41
C ARG A 398 -3.84 -21.81 18.03
N ALA A 399 -4.57 -21.48 16.97
CA ALA A 399 -4.06 -21.61 15.60
C ALA A 399 -2.86 -20.68 15.36
N GLN A 400 -2.90 -19.45 15.86
CA GLN A 400 -1.78 -18.51 15.72
C GLN A 400 -0.55 -18.94 16.54
N GLN A 401 -0.75 -19.43 17.77
CA GLN A 401 0.35 -19.99 18.59
C GLN A 401 1.01 -21.19 17.90
N ALA A 402 0.21 -22.12 17.36
CA ALA A 402 0.74 -23.25 16.61
C ALA A 402 1.52 -22.81 15.36
N ARG A 403 1.00 -21.81 14.64
CA ARG A 403 1.68 -21.22 13.47
C ARG A 403 3.01 -20.59 13.84
N LEU A 404 3.06 -19.77 14.89
CA LEU A 404 4.32 -19.17 15.37
C LEU A 404 5.31 -20.22 15.86
N GLY A 405 4.83 -21.27 16.53
CA GLY A 405 5.66 -22.39 16.95
C GLY A 405 6.29 -23.15 15.78
N ALA A 406 5.62 -23.22 14.63
CA ALA A 406 6.15 -23.84 13.41
C ALA A 406 7.11 -22.96 12.61
N MET A 407 7.21 -21.66 12.93
CA MET A 407 8.13 -20.71 12.30
C MET A 407 9.48 -20.61 13.02
N ARG A 408 9.60 -21.19 14.21
CA ARG A 408 10.82 -21.32 15.01
C ARG A 408 11.49 -22.65 14.70
#